data_AF-A0A955NJY3-F1
#
_entry.id   AF-A0A955NJY3-F1
#
_cell.length_a   1.000
_cell.length_b   1.000
_cell.length_c   1.000
_cell.angle_alpha   90.00
_cell.angle_beta   90.00
_cell.angle_gamma   90.00
#
_symmetry.space_group_name_H-M   'P 1'
#
loop_
_entity.id
_entity.type
_entity.pdbx_description
1 polymer ?
#
loop_
_entity_poly.entity_id
_entity_poly.type
_entity_poly.pdbx_seq_one_letter_code
_entity_poly.pdbx_strand_id
1 'polypeptide(L)'
;MNSSLTNREVYVNQYVAKQRDNGFLIRGLTPFTLGRKFSLRRIKTGTWSLSGTVLNGKRNRVRKRFHALGLEEAVHEAEQILYGRAAESTDDLLIPDCFSKWMNTLSVRPDTMRNYRTHTNFFLDWCESEGIRYWRDLRLEHLEAYAQSLVEAKKKPRTIKLY
;
A
#
# COMPACT_ATOMS: atom_id res chain seq x y z
N MET A 1 1.55 46.42 -5.56
CA MET A 1 0.74 45.18 -5.54
C MET A 1 1.69 44.00 -5.42
N ASN A 2 1.85 43.45 -4.20
CA ASN A 2 2.85 42.42 -3.91
C ASN A 2 2.29 41.03 -4.25
N SER A 3 2.67 40.49 -5.40
CA SER A 3 2.48 39.09 -5.75
C SER A 3 3.36 38.21 -4.84
N SER A 4 2.72 37.53 -3.88
CA SER A 4 3.36 36.55 -2.99
C SER A 4 3.86 35.33 -3.79
N LEU A 5 5.14 35.36 -4.12
CA LEU A 5 5.89 34.32 -4.83
C LEU A 5 6.44 33.25 -3.87
N THR A 6 5.61 32.41 -3.23
CA THR A 6 6.16 31.28 -2.42
C THR A 6 5.23 30.06 -2.30
N ASN A 7 4.61 29.62 -3.39
CA ASN A 7 4.06 28.26 -3.47
C ASN A 7 4.97 27.37 -4.34
N ARG A 8 6.22 27.14 -3.90
CA ARG A 8 7.08 26.15 -4.55
C ARG A 8 6.65 24.76 -4.11
N GLU A 9 6.09 24.02 -5.05
CA GLU A 9 5.81 22.59 -4.92
C GLU A 9 6.94 21.82 -5.60
N VAL A 10 7.48 20.83 -4.90
CA VAL A 10 8.55 19.95 -5.39
C VAL A 10 8.00 18.54 -5.38
N TYR A 11 8.10 17.84 -6.49
CA TYR A 11 7.71 16.44 -6.59
C TYR A 11 8.88 15.58 -6.11
N VAL A 12 8.60 14.68 -5.16
CA VAL A 12 9.58 13.78 -4.56
C VAL A 12 8.96 12.39 -4.57
N ASN A 13 9.36 11.56 -5.54
CA ASN A 13 8.80 10.23 -5.76
C ASN A 13 7.27 10.27 -5.85
N GLN A 14 6.58 9.55 -4.95
CA GLN A 14 5.12 9.45 -4.89
C GLN A 14 4.45 10.59 -4.10
N TYR A 15 5.20 11.66 -3.78
CA TYR A 15 4.76 12.75 -2.91
C TYR A 15 4.92 14.11 -3.58
N VAL A 16 4.07 15.05 -3.18
CA VAL A 16 4.29 16.48 -3.37
C VAL A 16 4.76 17.11 -2.06
N ALA A 17 5.89 17.79 -2.11
CA ALA A 17 6.46 18.58 -1.03
C ALA A 17 6.17 20.06 -1.27
N LYS A 18 5.25 20.62 -0.50
CA LYS A 18 4.93 22.05 -0.54
C LYS A 18 5.76 22.80 0.49
N GLN A 19 6.58 23.75 0.06
CA GLN A 19 7.37 24.56 0.98
C GLN A 19 6.45 25.40 1.88
N ARG A 20 6.72 25.42 3.19
CA ARG A 20 6.05 26.25 4.19
C ARG A 20 7.07 26.74 5.21
N ASP A 21 7.22 28.06 5.30
CA ASP A 21 8.19 28.72 6.19
C ASP A 21 9.58 28.05 6.10
N ASN A 22 10.01 27.39 7.17
CA ASN A 22 11.31 26.71 7.27
C ASN A 22 11.22 25.19 7.05
N GLY A 23 10.19 24.71 6.35
CA GLY A 23 9.95 23.29 6.15
C GLY A 23 9.10 22.96 4.93
N PHE A 24 8.65 21.71 4.90
CA PHE A 24 7.87 21.13 3.82
C PHE A 24 6.66 20.41 4.40
N LEU A 25 5.51 20.63 3.77
CA LEU A 25 4.33 19.81 3.95
C LEU A 25 4.29 18.76 2.86
N ILE A 26 4.38 17.50 3.23
CA ILE A 26 4.43 16.36 2.34
C ILE A 26 3.03 15.74 2.23
N ARG A 27 2.58 15.45 1.01
CA ARG A 27 1.29 14.80 0.72
C ARG A 27 1.47 13.73 -0.34
N GLY A 28 0.88 12.55 -0.13
CA GLY A 28 0.92 11.48 -1.13
C GLY A 28 0.06 11.79 -2.36
N LEU A 29 0.51 11.32 -3.52
CA LEU A 29 -0.13 11.53 -4.82
C LEU A 29 -0.65 10.25 -5.46
N THR A 30 -0.07 9.09 -5.10
CA THR A 30 -0.42 7.80 -5.67
C THR A 30 -1.52 7.11 -4.85
N PRO A 31 -2.27 6.15 -5.42
CA PRO A 31 -3.22 5.34 -4.65
C PRO A 31 -2.61 4.72 -3.38
N PHE A 32 -1.34 4.31 -3.42
CA PHE A 32 -0.61 3.73 -2.28
C PHE A 32 -0.25 4.73 -1.18
N THR A 33 -0.11 6.01 -1.54
CA THR A 33 0.26 7.09 -0.61
C THR A 33 -0.89 8.03 -0.32
N LEU A 34 -2.06 7.82 -0.92
CA LEU A 34 -3.23 8.67 -0.77
C LEU A 34 -3.65 8.78 0.70
N GLY A 35 -3.89 10.00 1.15
CA GLY A 35 -4.22 10.29 2.57
C GLY A 35 -3.01 10.35 3.50
N ARG A 36 -1.80 9.94 3.08
CA ARG A 36 -0.57 10.16 3.85
C ARG A 36 -0.20 11.64 3.84
N LYS A 37 0.11 12.17 5.02
CA LYS A 37 0.47 13.58 5.22
C LYS A 37 1.39 13.73 6.42
N PHE A 38 2.49 14.44 6.22
CA PHE A 38 3.43 14.75 7.29
C PHE A 38 4.20 16.04 6.98
N SER A 39 4.91 16.55 7.99
CA SER A 39 5.70 17.76 7.89
C SER A 39 7.15 17.47 8.21
N LEU A 40 8.04 18.04 7.40
CA LEU A 40 9.48 17.99 7.56
C LEU A 40 10.02 19.40 7.78
N ARG A 41 10.84 19.60 8.79
CA ARG A 41 11.56 20.86 9.01
C ARG A 41 13.05 20.58 9.07
N ARG A 42 13.83 21.27 8.24
CA ARG A 42 15.30 21.19 8.33
C ARG A 42 15.74 22.01 9.53
N ILE A 43 16.38 21.37 10.51
CA ILE A 43 16.91 22.06 11.70
C ILE A 43 18.29 22.64 11.36
N LYS A 44 19.15 21.79 10.81
CA LYS A 44 20.50 22.13 10.32
C LYS A 44 20.85 21.19 9.16
N THR A 45 21.95 21.46 8.46
CA THR A 45 22.45 20.57 7.41
C THR A 45 22.57 19.15 7.94
N GLY A 46 21.98 18.19 7.24
CA GLY A 46 21.98 16.79 7.64
C GLY A 46 21.04 16.42 8.80
N THR A 47 20.21 17.32 9.35
CA THR A 47 19.29 17.00 10.44
C THR A 47 17.89 17.56 10.21
N TRP A 48 16.91 16.67 10.32
CA TRP A 48 15.50 16.95 10.03
C TRP A 48 14.61 16.65 11.23
N SER A 49 13.49 17.36 11.30
CA SER A 49 12.42 17.15 12.26
C SER A 49 11.16 16.71 11.54
N LEU A 50 10.65 15.55 11.91
CA LEU A 50 9.39 14.98 11.45
C LEU A 50 8.26 15.35 12.40
N SER A 51 7.10 15.66 11.84
CA SER A 51 5.81 15.72 12.54
C SER A 51 4.74 15.08 11.67
N GLY A 52 4.14 13.98 12.13
CA GLY A 52 3.11 13.26 11.38
C GLY A 52 2.24 12.40 12.27
N THR A 53 1.36 11.62 11.66
CA THR A 53 0.50 10.66 12.36
C THR A 53 0.74 9.27 11.77
N VAL A 54 0.99 8.31 12.65
CA VAL A 54 1.11 6.89 12.27
C VAL A 54 -0.28 6.33 12.00
N LEU A 55 -0.41 5.55 10.94
CA LEU A 55 -1.67 4.90 10.55
C LEU A 55 -1.66 3.41 10.97
N ASN A 56 -1.32 3.12 12.23
CA ASN A 56 -1.29 1.75 12.76
C ASN A 56 -2.45 1.52 13.73
N GLY A 57 -3.70 1.67 13.25
CA GLY A 57 -4.93 1.41 14.02
C GLY A 57 -5.26 2.42 15.15
N LYS A 58 -4.27 3.16 15.66
CA LYS A 58 -4.43 4.31 16.57
C LYS A 58 -3.75 5.54 15.97
N ARG A 59 -4.47 6.67 15.89
CA ARG A 59 -3.92 7.95 15.39
C ARG A 59 -2.96 8.56 16.39
N ASN A 60 -1.77 8.00 16.51
CA ASN A 60 -0.71 8.53 17.37
C ASN A 60 0.13 9.55 16.59
N ARG A 61 0.28 10.74 17.17
CA ARG A 61 1.12 11.79 16.61
C ARG A 61 2.59 11.48 16.91
N VAL A 62 3.42 11.42 15.88
CA VAL A 62 4.86 11.21 15.99
C VAL A 62 5.58 12.53 15.75
N ARG A 63 6.55 12.83 16.63
CA ARG A 63 7.54 13.88 16.45
C ARG A 63 8.92 13.26 16.66
N LYS A 64 9.76 13.25 15.63
CA LYS A 64 11.08 12.61 15.68
C LYS A 64 12.12 13.44 14.96
N ARG A 65 13.36 13.42 15.44
CA ARG A 65 14.52 13.98 14.73
C ARG A 65 15.33 12.85 14.13
N PHE A 66 15.87 13.07 12.94
CA PHE A 66 16.66 12.07 12.23
C PHE A 66 17.62 12.75 11.25
N HIS A 67 18.55 11.97 10.70
CA HIS A 67 19.56 12.44 9.76
C HIS A 67 19.16 12.10 8.33
N ALA A 68 19.35 13.05 7.41
CA ALA A 68 19.17 12.88 5.97
C ALA A 68 19.91 14.00 5.23
N LEU A 69 20.58 13.67 4.13
CA LEU A 69 21.42 14.56 3.33
C LEU A 69 20.57 15.55 2.52
N GLY A 70 19.39 15.13 2.07
CA GLY A 70 18.50 15.92 1.22
C GLY A 70 17.03 15.77 1.56
N LEU A 71 16.17 16.53 0.87
CA LEU A 71 14.71 16.44 1.02
C LEU A 71 14.17 15.06 0.61
N GLU A 72 14.72 14.48 -0.45
CA GLU A 72 14.31 13.16 -0.95
C GLU A 72 14.54 12.05 0.08
N GLU A 73 15.77 11.94 0.57
CA GLU A 73 16.12 11.02 1.65
C GLU A 73 15.31 11.32 2.92
N ALA A 74 15.07 12.60 3.23
CA ALA A 74 14.25 12.96 4.37
C ALA A 74 12.78 12.52 4.24
N VAL A 75 12.22 12.54 3.03
CA VAL A 75 10.88 12.02 2.73
C VAL A 75 10.87 10.51 2.87
N HIS A 76 11.89 9.82 2.33
CA HIS A 76 12.01 8.37 2.43
C HIS A 76 12.10 7.88 3.89
N GLU A 77 13.02 8.45 4.69
CA GLU A 77 13.15 8.12 6.11
C GLU A 77 11.88 8.43 6.92
N ALA A 78 11.21 9.55 6.62
CA ALA A 78 9.96 9.90 7.27
C ALA A 78 8.83 8.92 6.94
N GLU A 79 8.78 8.43 5.70
CA GLU A 79 7.84 7.39 5.29
C GLU A 79 8.09 6.11 6.09
N GLN A 80 9.36 5.67 6.18
CA GLN A 80 9.76 4.50 6.97
C GLN A 80 9.36 4.63 8.45
N ILE A 81 9.57 5.80 9.05
CA ILE A 81 9.23 6.07 10.45
C ILE A 81 7.71 6.07 10.68
N LEU A 82 6.92 6.65 9.78
CA LEU A 82 5.47 6.86 9.99
C LEU A 82 4.61 5.69 9.53
N TYR A 83 5.03 5.01 8.46
CA TYR A 83 4.21 4.03 7.75
C TYR A 83 4.89 2.66 7.67
N GLY A 84 6.12 2.53 8.22
CA GLY A 84 6.93 1.32 8.11
C GLY A 84 7.62 1.23 6.74
N ARG A 85 8.28 0.10 6.48
CA ARG A 85 8.79 -0.19 5.14
C ARG A 85 7.67 0.05 4.14
N ALA A 86 7.94 0.91 3.14
CA ALA A 86 7.17 0.90 1.91
C ALA A 86 6.92 -0.56 1.58
N ALA A 87 5.64 -0.96 1.51
CA ALA A 87 5.29 -2.32 1.16
C ALA A 87 6.15 -2.66 -0.05
N GLU A 88 6.98 -3.71 0.06
CA GLU A 88 7.75 -4.22 -1.07
C GLU A 88 6.83 -4.16 -2.27
N SER A 89 7.26 -3.49 -3.35
CA SER A 89 6.40 -3.25 -4.49
C SER A 89 5.71 -4.57 -4.83
N THR A 90 4.39 -4.62 -4.66
CA THR A 90 3.61 -5.81 -4.99
C THR A 90 3.58 -6.04 -6.51
N ASP A 91 4.31 -5.21 -7.25
CA ASP A 91 4.42 -5.16 -8.70
C ASP A 91 4.91 -6.48 -9.30
N ASP A 92 5.69 -7.27 -8.55
CA ASP A 92 6.21 -8.57 -9.00
C ASP A 92 5.72 -9.76 -8.16
N LEU A 93 4.79 -9.55 -7.22
CA LEU A 93 4.27 -10.66 -6.43
C LEU A 93 3.33 -11.51 -7.27
N LEU A 94 3.64 -12.80 -7.39
CA LEU A 94 2.74 -13.77 -8.00
C LEU A 94 1.53 -13.98 -7.08
N ILE A 95 0.35 -14.14 -7.69
CA ILE A 95 -0.89 -14.40 -6.95
C ILE A 95 -0.76 -15.62 -6.01
N PRO A 96 -0.19 -16.78 -6.42
CA PRO A 96 0.06 -17.91 -5.52
C PRO A 96 0.92 -17.58 -4.29
N ASP A 97 1.90 -16.69 -4.43
CA ASP A 97 2.78 -16.30 -3.33
C ASP A 97 2.04 -15.44 -2.31
N CYS A 98 1.16 -14.54 -2.77
CA CYS A 98 0.28 -13.76 -1.92
C CYS A 98 -0.62 -14.67 -1.07
N PHE A 99 -1.24 -15.68 -1.70
CA PHE A 99 -2.08 -16.64 -0.97
C PHE A 99 -1.28 -17.51 0.00
N SER A 100 -0.08 -17.95 -0.38
CA SER A 100 0.80 -18.71 0.51
C SER A 100 1.20 -17.90 1.74
N LYS A 101 1.57 -16.63 1.55
CA LYS A 101 1.84 -15.69 2.64
C LYS A 101 0.63 -15.49 3.53
N TRP A 102 -0.55 -15.26 2.96
CA TRP A 102 -1.80 -15.09 3.72
C TRP A 102 -2.15 -16.34 4.53
N MET A 103 -2.10 -17.54 3.94
CA MET A 103 -2.37 -18.80 4.63
C MET A 103 -1.46 -19.01 5.84
N ASN A 104 -0.18 -18.62 5.76
CA ASN A 104 0.77 -18.72 6.87
C ASN A 104 0.45 -17.79 8.05
N THR A 105 -0.42 -16.78 7.87
CA THR A 105 -0.86 -15.89 8.95
C THR A 105 -2.11 -16.38 9.69
N LEU A 106 -2.80 -17.40 9.16
CA LEU A 106 -4.07 -17.87 9.69
C LEU A 106 -3.87 -18.93 10.78
N SER A 107 -4.46 -18.69 11.96
CA SER A 107 -4.58 -19.71 13.01
C SER A 107 -5.97 -20.35 12.95
N VAL A 108 -6.13 -21.32 12.07
CA VAL A 108 -7.40 -22.04 11.83
C VAL A 108 -7.21 -23.55 11.94
N ARG A 109 -8.32 -24.29 12.08
CA ARG A 109 -8.28 -25.76 12.14
C ARG A 109 -7.75 -26.35 10.83
N PRO A 110 -7.10 -27.54 10.87
CA PRO A 110 -6.57 -28.19 9.67
C PRO A 110 -7.60 -28.39 8.55
N ASP A 111 -8.84 -28.74 8.89
CA ASP A 111 -9.91 -28.93 7.89
C ASP A 111 -10.32 -27.62 7.22
N THR A 112 -10.38 -26.52 7.99
CA THR A 112 -10.63 -25.18 7.45
C THR A 112 -9.50 -24.75 6.53
N MET A 113 -8.24 -25.01 6.92
CA MET A 113 -7.07 -24.72 6.09
C MET A 113 -7.11 -25.53 4.77
N ARG A 114 -7.52 -26.80 4.82
CA ARG A 114 -7.70 -27.64 3.63
C ARG A 114 -8.77 -27.09 2.68
N ASN A 115 -9.89 -26.61 3.22
CA ASN A 115 -10.94 -25.98 2.43
C ASN A 115 -10.42 -24.68 1.77
N TYR A 116 -9.73 -23.82 2.52
CA TYR A 116 -9.13 -22.61 1.95
C TYR A 116 -8.17 -22.90 0.80
N ARG A 117 -7.28 -23.90 0.97
CA ARG A 117 -6.40 -24.36 -0.12
C ARG A 117 -7.19 -24.81 -1.35
N THR A 118 -8.24 -25.60 -1.13
CA THR A 118 -9.07 -26.12 -2.22
C THR A 118 -9.74 -24.99 -2.99
N HIS A 119 -10.38 -24.05 -2.31
CA HIS A 119 -11.06 -22.91 -2.94
C HIS A 119 -10.08 -21.95 -3.62
N THR A 120 -8.94 -21.69 -2.98
CA THR A 120 -7.88 -20.85 -3.54
C THR A 120 -7.33 -21.46 -4.83
N ASN A 121 -7.12 -22.77 -4.89
CA ASN A 121 -6.61 -23.43 -6.10
C ASN A 121 -7.55 -23.24 -7.29
N PHE A 122 -8.87 -23.33 -7.12
CA PHE A 122 -9.80 -23.07 -8.21
C PHE A 122 -9.68 -21.65 -8.77
N PHE A 123 -9.44 -20.66 -7.90
CA PHE A 123 -9.22 -19.29 -8.32
C PHE A 123 -7.87 -19.11 -9.02
N LEU A 124 -6.82 -19.80 -8.53
CA LEU A 124 -5.49 -19.79 -9.15
C LEU A 124 -5.51 -20.41 -10.56
N ASP A 125 -6.17 -21.56 -10.72
CA ASP A 125 -6.34 -22.22 -12.02
C ASP A 125 -7.09 -21.31 -13.00
N TRP A 126 -8.13 -20.61 -12.52
CA TRP A 126 -8.85 -19.62 -13.32
C TRP A 126 -7.96 -18.44 -13.72
N CYS A 127 -7.21 -17.86 -12.77
CA CYS A 127 -6.26 -16.77 -13.05
C CYS A 127 -5.22 -17.18 -14.10
N GLU A 128 -4.71 -18.41 -14.03
CA GLU A 128 -3.78 -18.96 -15.02
C GLU A 128 -4.43 -19.05 -16.41
N SER A 129 -5.68 -19.51 -16.49
CA SER A 129 -6.43 -19.59 -17.76
C SER A 129 -6.71 -18.22 -18.40
N GLU A 130 -6.87 -17.18 -17.58
CA GLU A 130 -7.09 -15.79 -18.03
C GLU A 130 -5.77 -15.02 -18.22
N GLY A 131 -4.61 -15.66 -17.98
CA GLY A 131 -3.29 -15.03 -18.10
C GLY A 131 -2.96 -14.01 -17.01
N ILE A 132 -3.69 -14.00 -15.90
CA ILE A 132 -3.50 -13.10 -14.76
C ILE A 132 -2.50 -13.73 -13.79
N ARG A 133 -1.26 -13.22 -13.77
CA ARG A 133 -0.16 -13.84 -12.99
C ARG A 133 0.23 -13.05 -11.75
N TYR A 134 0.27 -11.73 -11.87
CA TYR A 134 0.76 -10.86 -10.82
C TYR A 134 -0.39 -10.27 -10.02
N TRP A 135 -0.16 -10.10 -8.72
CA TRP A 135 -1.13 -9.48 -7.81
C TRP A 135 -1.57 -8.09 -8.27
N ARG A 136 -0.62 -7.31 -8.82
CA ARG A 136 -0.90 -5.98 -9.37
C ARG A 136 -1.76 -5.97 -10.61
N ASP A 137 -1.96 -7.10 -11.28
CA ASP A 137 -2.78 -7.21 -12.49
C ASP A 137 -4.21 -7.62 -12.13
N LEU A 138 -4.45 -8.06 -10.90
CA LEU A 138 -5.78 -8.37 -10.42
C LEU A 138 -6.62 -7.10 -10.26
N ARG A 139 -7.86 -7.14 -10.73
CA ARG A 139 -8.81 -6.02 -10.76
C ARG A 139 -10.18 -6.51 -10.27
N LEU A 140 -11.07 -5.58 -9.96
CA LEU A 140 -12.40 -5.93 -9.47
C LEU A 140 -13.20 -6.70 -10.52
N GLU A 141 -13.04 -6.30 -11.78
CA GLU A 141 -13.66 -6.90 -12.95
C GLU A 141 -13.25 -8.38 -13.10
N HIS A 142 -12.04 -8.75 -12.71
CA HIS A 142 -11.59 -10.15 -12.70
C HIS A 142 -12.31 -10.98 -11.62
N LEU A 143 -12.61 -10.39 -10.46
CA LEU A 143 -13.37 -11.07 -9.42
C LEU A 143 -14.83 -11.28 -9.83
N GLU A 144 -15.41 -10.30 -10.53
CA GLU A 144 -16.76 -10.41 -11.10
C GLU A 144 -16.80 -11.48 -12.20
N ALA A 145 -15.81 -11.50 -13.10
CA ALA A 145 -15.68 -12.52 -14.13
C ALA A 145 -15.52 -13.94 -13.54
N TYR A 146 -14.73 -14.09 -12.47
CA TYR A 146 -14.61 -15.36 -11.77
C TYR A 146 -15.92 -15.80 -11.11
N ALA A 147 -16.63 -14.88 -10.44
CA ALA A 147 -17.94 -15.20 -9.86
C ALA A 147 -18.93 -15.67 -10.95
N GLN A 148 -18.90 -15.02 -12.11
CA GLN A 148 -19.71 -15.37 -13.27
C GLN A 148 -19.34 -16.76 -13.83
N SER A 149 -18.04 -17.09 -13.94
CA SER A 149 -17.59 -18.40 -14.42
C SER A 149 -18.04 -19.54 -13.48
N LEU A 150 -18.10 -19.29 -12.17
CA LEU A 150 -18.65 -20.25 -11.21
C LEU A 150 -20.17 -20.47 -11.37
N VAL A 151 -20.92 -19.41 -11.72
CA VAL A 151 -22.35 -19.51 -12.04
C VAL A 151 -22.56 -20.33 -13.31
N GLU A 152 -21.76 -20.07 -14.35
CA GLU A 152 -21.80 -20.81 -15.63
C GLU A 152 -21.43 -22.28 -15.46
N ALA A 153 -20.48 -22.58 -14.57
CA ALA A 153 -20.14 -23.93 -14.14
C ALA A 153 -21.22 -24.61 -13.26
N LYS A 154 -22.40 -23.99 -13.12
CA LYS A 154 -23.57 -24.47 -12.36
C LYS A 154 -23.27 -24.77 -10.89
N LYS A 155 -22.34 -24.03 -10.28
CA LYS A 155 -22.09 -24.12 -8.83
C LYS A 155 -23.29 -23.54 -8.08
N LYS A 156 -23.69 -24.17 -6.98
CA LYS A 156 -24.79 -23.67 -6.15
C LYS A 156 -24.39 -22.30 -5.54
N PRO A 157 -25.30 -21.34 -5.37
CA PRO A 157 -24.98 -20.03 -4.79
C PRO A 157 -24.31 -20.10 -3.41
N ARG A 158 -24.69 -21.09 -2.59
CA ARG A 158 -24.06 -21.37 -1.29
C ARG A 158 -22.60 -21.84 -1.43
N THR A 159 -22.29 -22.53 -2.52
CA THR A 159 -20.93 -22.96 -2.86
C THR A 159 -20.12 -21.80 -3.41
N ILE A 160 -20.70 -20.93 -4.24
CA ILE A 160 -20.01 -19.74 -4.78
C ILE A 160 -19.51 -18.82 -3.67
N LYS A 161 -20.28 -18.61 -2.60
CA LYS A 161 -19.85 -17.81 -1.43
C LYS A 161 -18.63 -18.37 -0.67
N LEU A 162 -18.23 -19.61 -0.93
CA LEU A 162 -17.08 -20.25 -0.30
C LEU A 162 -15.80 -20.14 -1.14
N TYR A 163 -15.93 -19.65 -2.38
CA TYR A 163 -14.85 -19.39 -3.34
C TYR A 163 -14.59 -17.89 -3.37
#